data_AF-A0A929CTS5-F1
#
_entry.id   AF-A0A929CTS5-F1
#
_cell.length_a   1.000
_cell.length_b   1.000
_cell.length_c   1.000
_cell.angle_alpha   90.00
_cell.angle_beta   90.00
_cell.angle_gamma   90.00
#
_symmetry.space_group_name_H-M   'P 1'
#
loop_
_entity.id
_entity.type
_entity.pdbx_description
1 polymer ?
#
loop_
_entity_poly.entity_id
_entity_poly.type
_entity_poly.pdbx_seq_one_letter_code
_entity_poly.pdbx_strand_id
1 'polypeptide(L)' 'RLLIPKDLITYAEIKKEIVVASVGNKIEIWDKAEYERVVDYDPDEFADLAEEVMGDKDIE' A
#
# COMPACT_ATOMS: atom_id res chain seq x y z
N ARG A 1 -8.62 15.94 -15.45
CA ARG A 1 -9.55 14.81 -15.17
C ARG A 1 -8.88 13.55 -15.68
N LEU A 2 -8.44 12.66 -14.78
CA LEU A 2 -7.81 11.40 -15.16
C LEU A 2 -8.92 10.34 -15.32
N LEU A 3 -8.88 9.57 -16.40
CA LEU A 3 -9.72 8.38 -16.55
C LEU A 3 -8.91 7.18 -16.05
N ILE A 4 -9.38 6.56 -14.98
CA ILE A 4 -8.77 5.32 -14.46
C ILE A 4 -9.49 4.15 -15.15
N PRO A 5 -8.75 3.21 -15.76
CA PRO A 5 -9.31 1.96 -16.29
C PRO A 5 -10.15 1.22 -15.24
N LYS A 6 -11.30 0.68 -15.65
CA LYS A 6 -12.21 -0.04 -14.75
C LYS A 6 -11.56 -1.24 -14.09
N ASP A 7 -10.63 -1.88 -14.78
CA ASP A 7 -9.90 -3.04 -14.28
C ASP A 7 -9.04 -2.66 -13.06
N LEU A 8 -8.41 -1.47 -13.09
CA LEU A 8 -7.62 -0.96 -11.96
C LEU A 8 -8.49 -0.53 -10.79
N ILE A 9 -9.67 0.05 -11.07
CA ILE A 9 -10.67 0.39 -10.04
C ILE A 9 -11.17 -0.88 -9.34
N THR A 10 -11.41 -1.94 -10.11
CA THR A 10 -11.87 -3.23 -9.59
C THR A 10 -10.77 -3.93 -8.81
N TYR A 11 -9.54 -3.92 -9.34
CA TYR A 11 -8.37 -4.49 -8.69
C TYR A 11 -8.06 -3.84 -7.34
N ALA A 12 -8.12 -2.51 -7.27
CA ALA A 12 -7.91 -1.76 -6.03
C ALA A 12 -9.16 -1.70 -5.13
N GLU A 13 -10.24 -2.42 -5.50
CA GLU A 13 -11.53 -2.46 -4.80
C GLU A 13 -12.12 -1.10 -4.42
N ILE A 14 -11.85 -0.06 -5.23
CA ILE A 14 -12.26 1.31 -4.94
C ILE A 14 -13.78 1.43 -5.01
N LYS A 15 -14.42 1.76 -3.90
CA LYS A 15 -15.90 1.85 -3.83
C LYS A 15 -16.43 3.27 -3.94
N LYS A 16 -15.93 4.17 -3.10
CA LYS A 16 -16.54 5.51 -2.94
C LYS A 16 -15.54 6.59 -2.63
N GLU A 17 -14.66 6.34 -1.66
CA GLU A 17 -13.65 7.31 -1.22
C GLU A 17 -12.28 6.86 -1.71
N ILE A 18 -11.54 7.78 -2.32
CA ILE A 18 -10.18 7.55 -2.81
C ILE A 18 -9.18 8.37 -2.00
N VAL A 19 -8.04 7.77 -1.71
CA VAL A 19 -6.86 8.46 -1.18
C VAL A 19 -5.83 8.53 -2.28
N VAL A 20 -5.26 9.72 -2.48
CA VAL A 20 -4.19 9.96 -3.45
C VAL A 20 -2.94 10.32 -2.67
N ALA A 21 -1.94 9.46 -2.72
CA ALA A 21 -0.65 9.66 -2.07
C ALA A 21 0.44 9.91 -3.13
N SER A 22 1.42 10.75 -2.78
CA SER A 22 2.57 11.04 -3.63
C SER A 22 3.82 10.51 -2.94
N VAL A 23 4.48 9.53 -3.56
CA VAL A 23 5.69 8.91 -3.03
C VAL A 23 6.81 9.04 -4.06
N GLY A 24 7.76 9.93 -3.78
CA GLY A 24 8.86 10.27 -4.69
C GLY A 24 8.35 10.85 -6.01
N ASN A 25 8.50 10.08 -7.09
CA ASN A 25 8.07 10.43 -8.45
C ASN A 25 6.83 9.67 -8.93
N LYS A 26 6.14 8.94 -8.04
CA LYS A 26 4.95 8.15 -8.34
C LYS A 26 3.74 8.67 -7.57
N ILE A 27 2.57 8.48 -8.17
CA ILE A 27 1.27 8.73 -7.55
C ILE A 27 0.64 7.38 -7.28
N GLU A 28 0.21 7.17 -6.04
CA GLU A 28 -0.54 6.00 -5.63
C GLU A 28 -1.99 6.37 -5.38
N ILE A 29 -2.90 5.49 -5.81
CA ILE A 29 -4.34 5.66 -5.67
C ILE A 29 -4.85 4.46 -4.88
N TRP A 30 -5.51 4.75 -3.77
CA TRP A 30 -5.97 3.75 -2.82
C TRP A 30 -7.46 3.91 -2.55
N ASP A 31 -8.14 2.81 -2.20
CA ASP A 31 -9.40 2.90 -1.48
C ASP A 31 -9.12 3.34 -0.05
N LYS A 32 -9.93 4.26 0.48
CA LYS A 32 -9.70 4.85 1.80
C LYS A 32 -9.70 3.80 2.93
N ALA A 33 -10.60 2.82 2.88
CA ALA A 33 -10.69 1.83 3.95
C ALA A 33 -9.47 0.90 3.98
N GLU A 34 -8.93 0.58 2.80
CA GLU A 34 -7.70 -0.21 2.70
C GLU A 34 -6.47 0.61 3.07
N TYR A 35 -6.40 1.87 2.65
CA TYR A 35 -5.31 2.75 3.05
C TYR A 35 -5.23 2.91 4.57
N GLU A 36 -6.36 3.17 5.23
CA GLU A 36 -6.42 3.25 6.70
C GLU A 36 -5.99 1.94 7.35
N ARG A 37 -6.42 0.78 6.84
CA ARG A 37 -5.99 -0.53 7.37
C ARG A 37 -4.48 -0.78 7.25
N VAL A 38 -3.88 -0.40 6.11
CA VAL A 38 -2.45 -0.59 5.85
C VAL A 38 -1.60 0.43 6.60
N VAL A 39 -2.09 1.65 6.79
CA VAL A 39 -1.38 2.68 7.57
C VAL A 39 -1.50 2.43 9.08
N ASP A 40 -2.62 1.87 9.53
CA ASP A 40 -2.82 1.41 10.91
C ASP A 40 -2.15 0.05 11.18
N TYR A 41 -1.40 -0.48 10.20
CA TYR A 41 -0.60 -1.69 10.38
C TYR A 41 0.42 -1.46 11.50
N ASP A 42 0.42 -2.37 12.47
CA ASP A 42 1.22 -2.26 13.68
C ASP A 42 2.71 -2.15 13.30
N PRO A 43 3.43 -1.12 13.78
CA PRO A 43 4.88 -1.01 13.59
C PRO A 43 5.63 -2.28 13.98
N ASP A 44 5.12 -3.03 14.96
CA ASP A 44 5.72 -4.28 15.42
C ASP A 44 5.53 -5.40 14.37
N GLU A 45 4.35 -5.51 13.73
CA GLU A 45 4.15 -6.48 12.64
C GLU A 45 4.98 -6.11 11.40
N PHE A 46 5.20 -4.82 11.14
CA PHE A 46 6.10 -4.38 10.07
C PHE A 46 7.56 -4.70 10.40
N ALA A 47 7.98 -4.56 11.66
CA ALA A 47 9.32 -4.90 12.12
C ALA A 47 9.57 -6.41 12.04
N ASP A 48 8.61 -7.23 12.46
CA ASP A 48 8.70 -8.70 12.38
C ASP A 48 8.80 -9.17 10.92
N LEU A 49 7.99 -8.61 10.01
CA LEU A 49 8.07 -8.93 8.58
C LEU A 49 9.39 -8.45 7.96
N ALA A 50 9.87 -7.27 8.36
CA ALA A 50 11.16 -6.77 7.92
C ALA A 50 12.30 -7.65 8.43
N GLU A 51 12.22 -8.16 9.65
CA GLU A 51 13.18 -9.12 10.22
C GLU A 51 13.12 -10.47 9.48
N GLU A 52 11.94 -10.99 9.15
CA GLU A 52 11.82 -12.23 8.39
C GLU A 52 12.43 -12.11 6.97
N VAL A 53 12.20 -10.98 6.30
CA VAL A 53 12.64 -10.78 4.90
C VAL A 53 14.09 -10.31 4.80
N MET A 54 14.60 -9.58 5.79
CA MET A 54 15.95 -8.98 5.78
C MET A 54 16.93 -9.68 6.73
N GLY A 55 16.45 -10.40 7.74
CA GLY A 55 17.25 -11.09 8.74
C GLY A 55 17.92 -12.36 8.21
N ASP A 56 17.32 -13.01 7.20
CA ASP A 56 17.88 -14.23 6.60
C ASP A 56 18.99 -13.95 5.55
N LYS A 57 19.48 -12.71 5.47
CA LYS A 57 20.76 -12.41 4.82
C LYS A 57 21.88 -12.52 5.85
N ASP A 58 22.20 -13.77 6.18
CA ASP A 58 23.57 -14.12 6.54
C ASP A 58 24.46 -13.70 5.36
N ILE A 59 25.04 -12.52 5.52
CA ILE A 59 26.20 -12.05 4.79
C ILE A 59 27.36 -13.01 5.08
N GLU A 60 27.50 -14.07 4.27
CA GLU A 60 28.79 -14.72 4.03
C GLU A 60 29.56 -14.00 2.93
#